data_AF-A0A821MCT1-F1
#
_entry.id   AF-A0A821MCT1-F1
#
_cell.length_a   1.000
_cell.length_b   1.000
_cell.length_c   1.000
_cell.angle_alpha   90.00
_cell.angle_beta   90.00
_cell.angle_gamma   90.00
#
_symmetry.space_group_name_H-M   'P 1'
#
loop_
_entity.id
_entity.type
_entity.pdbx_description
1 polymer ?
#
loop_
_entity_poly.entity_id
_entity_poly.type
_entity_poly.pdbx_seq_one_letter_code
_entity_poly.pdbx_strand_id
1 'polypeptide(L)'
;AHILDIPTGNSPWNAVLKHAEIRRRKRRQTTPEHPRRALFCLTLDNKLRRTCIKLVEWKPFEYLVLFTIFCNCAALALSKPLPNNDTTPTNSILEQIEYIFLAIFTLEVILKIIAYGLCLHPNAYLRSGWNLLDFIIVVVGFLSVILVQYNVQGFDVKSLRAFRVIRPLKLVNGVPSLQIVLNSILRAMLPLLHIALLVLFVIIIYSIIGLELFCGKMHMTCYYNGTNIMPRTEEVSPCGEKGRKCPEGQECKDIGWEGPWYGIINFDNFGLAMLTVFQCITMEGWTSILYEVCIQLISYLKHLISYMIIKTQRCH
;
A
#
# COMPACT_ATOMS: atom_id res chain seq x y z
N ALA A 1 -19.73 19.35 -74.24
CA ALA A 1 -19.96 20.49 -73.34
C ALA A 1 -21.17 20.14 -72.46
N HIS A 2 -21.12 19.99 -71.15
CA HIS A 2 -20.11 20.22 -70.12
C HIS A 2 -20.26 19.11 -69.08
N ILE A 3 -19.16 18.46 -68.73
CA ILE A 3 -19.02 17.67 -67.52
C ILE A 3 -18.99 18.69 -66.37
N LEU A 4 -19.87 18.55 -65.39
CA LEU A 4 -19.76 19.30 -64.14
C LEU A 4 -18.71 18.59 -63.28
N ASP A 5 -17.49 19.13 -63.36
CA ASP A 5 -16.38 18.77 -62.50
C ASP A 5 -16.73 19.03 -61.03
N ILE A 6 -16.82 17.96 -60.23
CA ILE A 6 -16.84 18.06 -58.77
C ILE A 6 -15.38 18.24 -58.33
N PRO A 7 -15.00 19.36 -57.70
CA PRO A 7 -13.62 19.57 -57.30
C PRO A 7 -13.28 18.61 -56.15
N THR A 8 -12.27 17.78 -56.35
CA THR A 8 -11.55 17.06 -55.29
C THR A 8 -10.78 18.06 -54.43
N GLY A 9 -11.49 18.71 -53.51
CA GLY A 9 -10.92 19.60 -52.50
C GLY A 9 -11.07 19.01 -51.10
N ASN A 10 -9.99 19.02 -50.33
CA ASN A 10 -9.96 18.73 -48.89
C ASN A 10 -10.92 19.66 -48.13
N SER A 11 -12.20 19.31 -48.10
CA SER A 11 -13.21 20.08 -47.38
C SER A 11 -13.18 19.69 -45.88
N PRO A 12 -13.27 20.66 -44.95
CA PRO A 12 -13.36 20.38 -43.51
C PRO A 12 -14.51 19.42 -43.17
N TRP A 13 -15.56 19.43 -44.00
CA TRP A 13 -16.74 18.58 -43.88
C TRP A 13 -16.44 17.09 -44.04
N ASN A 14 -15.48 16.69 -44.89
CA ASN A 14 -15.09 15.29 -45.03
C ASN A 14 -14.37 14.77 -43.77
N ALA A 15 -13.59 15.61 -43.10
CA ALA A 15 -12.96 15.28 -41.81
C ALA A 15 -14.00 15.16 -40.69
N VAL A 16 -14.98 16.06 -40.64
CA VAL A 16 -16.09 16.01 -39.66
C VAL A 16 -16.95 14.77 -39.85
N LEU A 17 -17.28 14.39 -41.10
CA LEU A 17 -18.02 13.16 -41.40
C LEU A 17 -17.21 11.93 -40.99
N LYS A 18 -15.90 11.89 -41.29
CA LYS A 18 -15.02 10.80 -40.87
C LYS A 18 -14.92 10.69 -39.34
N HIS A 19 -14.84 11.82 -38.62
CA HIS A 19 -14.88 11.83 -37.15
C HIS A 19 -16.24 11.41 -36.58
N ALA A 20 -17.35 11.79 -37.21
CA ALA A 20 -18.69 11.37 -36.83
C ALA A 20 -18.90 9.86 -37.06
N GLU A 21 -18.32 9.33 -38.13
CA GLU A 21 -18.37 7.90 -38.47
C GLU A 21 -17.48 7.06 -37.55
N ILE A 22 -16.29 7.57 -37.17
CA ILE A 22 -15.44 7.00 -36.12
C ILE A 22 -16.15 7.03 -34.76
N ARG A 23 -16.85 8.12 -34.41
CA ARG A 23 -17.69 8.19 -33.20
C ARG A 23 -18.85 7.20 -33.24
N ARG A 24 -19.52 7.03 -34.39
CA ARG A 24 -20.59 6.03 -34.59
C ARG A 24 -20.07 4.60 -34.49
N ARG A 25 -18.88 4.29 -35.05
CA ARG A 25 -18.21 2.99 -34.89
C ARG A 25 -17.78 2.73 -33.45
N LYS A 26 -17.22 3.72 -32.75
CA LYS A 26 -16.95 3.64 -31.30
C LYS A 26 -18.23 3.40 -30.48
N ARG A 27 -19.34 4.07 -30.82
CA ARG A 27 -20.67 3.85 -30.19
C ARG A 27 -21.26 2.46 -30.47
N ARG A 28 -20.95 1.85 -31.62
CA ARG A 28 -21.33 0.46 -31.92
C ARG A 28 -20.44 -0.57 -31.23
N GLN A 29 -19.19 -0.24 -30.93
CA GLN A 29 -18.29 -1.11 -30.14
C GLN A 29 -18.58 -1.07 -28.63
N THR A 30 -19.35 -0.10 -28.13
CA THR A 30 -19.68 0.02 -26.70
C THR A 30 -20.85 -0.85 -26.24
N THR A 31 -21.51 -1.62 -27.11
CA THR A 31 -22.39 -2.70 -26.66
C THR A 31 -21.53 -3.92 -26.34
N PRO A 32 -21.51 -4.42 -25.09
CA PRO A 32 -20.69 -5.58 -24.74
C PRO A 32 -21.12 -6.79 -25.58
N GLU A 33 -20.27 -7.23 -26.50
CA GLU A 33 -20.47 -8.50 -27.21
C GLU A 33 -20.35 -9.63 -26.18
N HIS A 34 -21.50 -10.13 -25.71
CA HIS A 34 -21.54 -11.28 -24.81
C HIS A 34 -21.06 -12.53 -25.56
N PRO A 35 -20.15 -13.31 -24.97
CA PRO A 35 -19.63 -14.51 -25.63
C PRO A 35 -20.72 -15.58 -25.75
N ARG A 36 -20.79 -16.25 -26.91
CA ARG A 36 -21.81 -17.28 -27.24
C ARG A 36 -21.88 -18.44 -26.22
N ARG A 37 -20.82 -18.68 -25.44
CA ARG A 37 -20.75 -19.73 -24.41
C ARG A 37 -20.17 -19.15 -23.11
N ALA A 38 -20.63 -19.64 -21.96
CA ALA A 38 -20.02 -19.41 -20.66
C ALA A 38 -19.85 -20.78 -19.97
N LEU A 39 -18.75 -20.99 -19.23
CA LEU A 39 -18.52 -22.19 -18.41
C LEU A 39 -18.64 -23.54 -19.16
N PHE A 40 -18.17 -23.61 -20.40
CA PHE A 40 -18.20 -24.79 -21.30
C PHE A 40 -19.58 -25.42 -21.60
N CYS A 41 -20.64 -25.13 -20.83
CA CYS A 41 -21.96 -25.79 -20.90
C CYS A 41 -23.14 -24.81 -20.98
N LEU A 42 -22.97 -23.50 -20.76
CA LEU A 42 -24.05 -22.51 -20.82
C LEU A 42 -24.01 -21.70 -22.12
N THR A 43 -24.80 -22.14 -23.10
CA THR A 43 -25.14 -21.34 -24.29
C THR A 43 -25.96 -20.09 -23.91
N LEU A 44 -25.91 -19.06 -24.75
CA LEU A 44 -26.64 -17.80 -24.56
C LEU A 44 -28.17 -17.99 -24.42
N ASP A 45 -28.68 -19.14 -24.87
CA ASP A 45 -30.10 -19.50 -24.92
C ASP A 45 -30.67 -20.02 -23.59
N ASN A 46 -29.82 -20.31 -22.60
CA ASN A 46 -30.31 -20.75 -21.29
C ASN A 46 -31.02 -19.61 -20.55
N LYS A 47 -32.29 -19.84 -20.18
CA LYS A 47 -33.14 -18.86 -19.45
C LYS A 47 -32.44 -18.30 -18.21
N LEU A 48 -31.71 -19.15 -17.46
CA LEU A 48 -30.93 -18.75 -16.28
C LEU A 48 -29.87 -17.70 -16.62
N ARG A 49 -29.05 -17.95 -17.66
CA ARG A 49 -28.00 -17.00 -18.08
C ARG A 49 -28.61 -15.68 -18.56
N ARG A 50 -29.73 -15.73 -19.29
CA ARG A 50 -30.43 -14.53 -19.78
C ARG A 50 -30.99 -13.68 -18.65
N THR A 51 -31.56 -14.32 -17.62
CA THR A 51 -32.04 -13.61 -16.43
C THR A 51 -30.88 -13.03 -15.61
N CYS A 52 -29.78 -13.77 -15.44
CA CYS A 52 -28.58 -13.26 -14.77
C CYS A 52 -27.97 -12.06 -15.50
N ILE A 53 -27.88 -12.09 -16.84
CA ILE A 53 -27.40 -10.94 -17.64
C ILE A 53 -28.32 -9.74 -17.41
N LYS A 54 -29.64 -9.91 -17.52
CA LYS A 54 -30.61 -8.84 -17.27
C LYS A 54 -30.51 -8.26 -15.86
N LEU A 55 -30.25 -9.10 -14.86
CA LEU A 55 -30.12 -8.68 -13.46
C LEU A 55 -28.81 -7.94 -13.20
N VAL A 56 -27.68 -8.42 -13.73
CA VAL A 56 -26.36 -7.79 -13.56
C VAL A 56 -26.29 -6.44 -14.28
N GLU A 57 -26.93 -6.31 -15.45
CA GLU A 57 -27.01 -5.05 -16.19
C GLU A 57 -28.03 -4.06 -15.62
N TRP A 58 -28.79 -4.48 -14.61
CA TRP A 58 -29.86 -3.66 -14.06
C TRP A 58 -29.28 -2.53 -13.20
N LYS A 59 -29.64 -1.28 -13.52
CA LYS A 59 -29.15 -0.08 -12.82
C LYS A 59 -29.41 -0.08 -11.30
N PRO A 60 -30.59 -0.51 -10.80
CA PRO A 60 -30.82 -0.65 -9.36
C PRO A 60 -29.91 -1.68 -8.69
N PHE A 61 -29.51 -2.74 -9.39
CA PHE A 61 -28.59 -3.74 -8.84
C PHE A 61 -27.20 -3.13 -8.60
N GLU A 62 -26.72 -2.30 -9.51
CA GLU A 62 -25.48 -1.51 -9.37
C GLU A 62 -25.53 -0.60 -8.11
N TYR A 63 -26.64 0.12 -7.90
CA TYR A 63 -26.83 0.95 -6.71
C TYR A 63 -26.94 0.13 -5.42
N LEU A 64 -27.57 -1.05 -5.46
CA LEU A 64 -27.68 -1.94 -4.30
C LEU A 64 -26.30 -2.46 -3.85
N VAL A 65 -25.46 -2.88 -4.79
CA VAL A 65 -24.08 -3.32 -4.50
C VAL A 65 -23.29 -2.15 -3.91
N LEU A 66 -23.40 -0.97 -4.51
CA LEU A 66 -22.75 0.25 -4.02
C LEU A 66 -23.16 0.60 -2.59
N PHE A 67 -24.46 0.56 -2.30
CA PHE A 67 -25.00 0.79 -0.97
C PHE A 67 -24.49 -0.24 0.04
N THR A 68 -24.40 -1.52 -0.37
CA THR A 68 -23.86 -2.60 0.47
C THR A 68 -22.39 -2.37 0.82
N ILE A 69 -21.58 -1.90 -0.14
CA ILE A 69 -20.18 -1.51 0.11
C ILE A 69 -20.12 -0.39 1.15
N PHE A 70 -20.95 0.64 1.02
CA PHE A 70 -21.00 1.75 1.97
C PHE A 70 -21.36 1.28 3.38
N CYS A 71 -22.42 0.47 3.53
CA CYS A 71 -22.80 -0.11 4.82
C CYS A 71 -21.67 -0.98 5.40
N ASN A 72 -20.94 -1.72 4.57
CA ASN A 72 -19.81 -2.51 5.05
C ASN A 72 -18.63 -1.64 5.54
N CYS A 73 -18.38 -0.51 4.88
CA CYS A 73 -17.37 0.46 5.35
C CYS A 73 -17.79 1.09 6.68
N ALA A 74 -19.07 1.44 6.84
CA ALA A 74 -19.59 1.96 8.10
C ALA A 74 -19.48 0.93 9.24
N ALA A 75 -19.78 -0.34 8.96
CA ALA A 75 -19.58 -1.43 9.92
C ALA A 75 -18.11 -1.57 10.35
N LEU A 76 -17.17 -1.44 9.40
CA LEU A 76 -15.73 -1.47 9.70
C LEU A 76 -15.31 -0.27 10.57
N ALA A 77 -15.85 0.92 10.30
CA ALA A 77 -15.55 2.13 11.07
C ALA A 77 -16.13 2.08 12.51
N LEU A 78 -17.25 1.39 12.71
CA LEU A 78 -17.88 1.21 14.02
C LEU A 78 -17.22 0.11 14.86
N SER A 79 -16.45 -0.79 14.23
CA SER A 79 -15.73 -1.86 14.92
C SER A 79 -14.64 -1.29 15.82
N LYS A 80 -14.69 -1.61 17.12
CA LYS A 80 -13.70 -1.16 18.10
C LYS A 80 -12.70 -2.28 18.37
N PRO A 81 -11.40 -2.13 18.01
CA PRO A 81 -10.39 -3.09 18.40
C PRO A 81 -10.11 -2.93 19.90
N LEU A 82 -10.31 -4.01 20.66
CA LEU A 82 -9.99 -4.05 22.09
C LEU A 82 -8.72 -4.89 22.31
N PRO A 83 -7.87 -4.53 23.29
CA PRO A 83 -6.74 -5.36 23.68
C PRO A 83 -7.24 -6.72 24.22
N ASN A 84 -6.34 -7.71 24.27
CA ASN A 84 -6.59 -9.02 24.90
C ASN A 84 -7.75 -9.85 24.34
N ASN A 85 -8.20 -9.57 23.11
CA ASN A 85 -9.29 -10.32 22.45
C ASN A 85 -10.65 -10.15 23.14
N ASP A 86 -10.84 -9.08 23.90
CA ASP A 86 -12.12 -8.74 24.50
C ASP A 86 -13.13 -8.34 23.41
N THR A 87 -14.36 -8.82 23.53
CA THR A 87 -15.43 -8.53 22.57
C THR A 87 -16.58 -7.79 23.25
N THR A 88 -16.96 -6.64 22.71
CA THR A 88 -18.22 -5.99 23.07
C THR A 88 -19.41 -6.68 22.39
N PRO A 89 -20.62 -6.57 22.95
CA PRO A 89 -21.84 -7.07 22.29
C PRO A 89 -22.03 -6.43 20.90
N THR A 90 -21.61 -5.17 20.73
CA THR A 90 -21.64 -4.49 19.44
C THR A 90 -20.73 -5.15 18.41
N ASN A 91 -19.52 -5.58 18.79
CA ASN A 91 -18.59 -6.25 17.88
C ASN A 91 -19.13 -7.62 17.45
N SER A 92 -19.80 -8.36 18.35
CA SER A 92 -20.41 -9.65 18.01
C SER A 92 -21.51 -9.52 16.95
N ILE A 93 -22.34 -8.47 17.06
CA ILE A 93 -23.38 -8.16 16.06
C ILE A 93 -22.73 -7.75 14.73
N LEU A 94 -21.69 -6.92 14.77
CA LEU A 94 -20.97 -6.50 13.57
C LEU A 94 -20.35 -7.70 12.83
N GLU A 95 -19.79 -8.68 13.55
CA GLU A 95 -19.28 -9.94 12.96
C GLU A 95 -20.39 -10.75 12.28
N GLN A 96 -21.60 -10.81 12.86
CA GLN A 96 -22.74 -11.45 12.21
C GLN A 96 -23.15 -10.75 10.91
N ILE A 97 -23.19 -9.41 10.92
CA ILE A 97 -23.50 -8.59 9.76
C ILE A 97 -22.46 -8.79 8.65
N GLU A 98 -21.19 -9.02 8.98
CA GLU A 98 -20.15 -9.29 7.99
C GLU A 98 -20.36 -10.57 7.19
N TYR A 99 -20.95 -11.61 7.77
CA TYR A 99 -21.34 -12.82 7.02
C TYR A 99 -22.42 -12.50 5.99
N ILE A 100 -23.37 -11.62 6.33
CA ILE A 100 -24.41 -11.14 5.41
C ILE A 100 -23.78 -10.39 4.24
N PHE A 101 -22.85 -9.47 4.51
CA PHE A 101 -22.12 -8.75 3.45
C PHE A 101 -21.32 -9.69 2.55
N LEU A 102 -20.63 -10.69 3.13
CA LEU A 102 -19.91 -11.69 2.35
C LEU A 102 -20.86 -12.50 1.46
N ALA A 103 -22.03 -12.89 1.96
CA ALA A 103 -23.03 -13.60 1.17
C ALA A 103 -23.53 -12.76 -0.03
N ILE A 104 -23.81 -11.47 0.17
CA ILE A 104 -24.24 -10.56 -0.90
C ILE A 104 -23.14 -10.42 -1.97
N PHE A 105 -21.88 -10.22 -1.56
CA PHE A 105 -20.77 -10.13 -2.52
C PHE A 105 -20.49 -11.45 -3.24
N THR A 106 -20.68 -12.58 -2.56
CA THR A 106 -20.55 -13.90 -3.19
C THR A 106 -21.62 -14.08 -4.26
N LEU A 107 -22.87 -13.70 -3.97
CA LEU A 107 -23.96 -13.73 -4.94
C LEU A 107 -23.66 -12.83 -6.15
N GLU A 108 -23.17 -11.62 -5.92
CA GLU A 108 -22.75 -10.69 -6.98
C GLU A 108 -21.71 -11.34 -7.92
N VAL A 109 -20.65 -11.92 -7.37
CA VAL A 109 -19.58 -12.57 -8.15
C VAL A 109 -20.11 -13.78 -8.90
N ILE A 110 -20.95 -14.62 -8.28
CA ILE A 110 -21.58 -15.77 -8.94
C ILE A 110 -22.43 -15.32 -10.13
N LEU A 111 -23.27 -14.29 -9.94
CA LEU A 111 -24.11 -13.74 -11.00
C LEU A 111 -23.28 -13.21 -12.18
N LYS A 112 -22.17 -12.48 -11.90
CA LYS A 112 -21.25 -11.99 -12.93
C LYS A 112 -20.52 -13.12 -13.65
N ILE A 113 -20.10 -14.17 -12.94
CA ILE A 113 -19.45 -15.35 -13.52
C ILE A 113 -20.41 -16.08 -14.47
N ILE A 114 -21.69 -16.24 -14.10
CA ILE A 114 -22.70 -16.87 -14.94
C ILE A 114 -23.01 -16.00 -16.18
N ALA A 115 -23.07 -14.67 -16.02
CA ALA A 115 -23.35 -13.74 -17.10
C ALA A 115 -22.22 -13.68 -18.15
N TYR A 116 -20.98 -13.43 -17.69
CA TYR A 116 -19.81 -13.15 -18.55
C TYR A 116 -18.95 -14.38 -18.86
N GLY A 117 -19.00 -15.43 -18.04
CA GLY A 117 -18.16 -16.62 -18.16
C GLY A 117 -16.78 -16.46 -17.48
N LEU A 118 -16.16 -17.60 -17.12
CA LEU A 118 -15.00 -17.65 -16.23
C LEU A 118 -13.67 -17.17 -16.87
N CYS A 119 -13.14 -17.87 -17.89
CA CYS A 119 -11.77 -17.64 -18.39
C CYS A 119 -11.57 -17.63 -19.92
N LEU A 120 -12.36 -18.38 -20.71
CA LEU A 120 -11.96 -18.73 -22.09
C LEU A 120 -12.32 -17.72 -23.18
N HIS A 121 -13.02 -16.63 -22.83
CA HIS A 121 -13.45 -15.62 -23.79
C HIS A 121 -12.67 -14.31 -23.62
N PRO A 122 -12.48 -13.52 -24.69
CA PRO A 122 -11.78 -12.23 -24.60
C PRO A 122 -12.47 -11.25 -23.63
N ASN A 123 -13.78 -11.38 -23.42
CA ASN A 123 -14.58 -10.63 -22.44
C ASN A 123 -14.85 -11.43 -21.14
N ALA A 124 -14.00 -12.40 -20.80
CA ALA A 124 -14.17 -13.21 -19.59
C ALA A 124 -14.00 -12.40 -18.31
N TYR A 125 -14.74 -12.80 -17.26
CA TYR A 125 -14.79 -12.10 -15.98
C TYR A 125 -13.41 -11.86 -15.38
N LEU A 126 -12.55 -12.88 -15.33
CA LEU A 126 -11.23 -12.81 -14.68
C LEU A 126 -10.16 -12.04 -15.48
N ARG A 127 -10.43 -11.68 -16.75
CA ARG A 127 -9.47 -10.91 -17.56
C ARG A 127 -9.51 -9.41 -17.25
N SER A 128 -10.60 -8.92 -16.66
CA SER A 128 -10.68 -7.55 -16.14
C SER A 128 -10.03 -7.49 -14.75
N GLY A 129 -8.98 -6.69 -14.58
CA GLY A 129 -8.28 -6.55 -13.31
C GLY A 129 -9.18 -6.13 -12.14
N TRP A 130 -10.22 -5.32 -12.40
CA TRP A 130 -11.17 -4.87 -11.38
C TRP A 130 -12.12 -5.98 -10.92
N ASN A 131 -12.49 -6.89 -11.83
CA ASN A 131 -13.29 -8.07 -11.50
C ASN A 131 -12.45 -9.15 -10.81
N LEU A 132 -11.17 -9.25 -11.16
CA LEU A 132 -10.21 -10.11 -10.45
C LEU A 132 -10.06 -9.67 -8.99
N LEU A 133 -9.98 -8.37 -8.72
CA LEU A 133 -9.94 -7.83 -7.36
C LEU A 133 -11.20 -8.21 -6.57
N ASP A 134 -12.38 -8.06 -7.17
CA ASP A 134 -13.66 -8.46 -6.57
C ASP A 134 -13.68 -9.97 -6.23
N PHE A 135 -13.21 -10.81 -7.14
CA PHE A 135 -13.07 -12.25 -6.91
C PHE A 135 -12.12 -12.58 -5.75
N ILE A 136 -10.94 -11.95 -5.70
CA ILE A 136 -9.95 -12.15 -4.62
C ILE A 136 -10.56 -11.79 -3.26
N ILE A 137 -11.30 -10.69 -3.17
CA ILE A 137 -11.96 -10.27 -1.92
C ILE A 137 -12.92 -11.35 -1.41
N VAL A 138 -13.73 -11.95 -2.30
CA VAL A 138 -14.67 -13.02 -1.93
C VAL A 138 -13.92 -14.27 -1.50
N VAL A 139 -12.87 -14.66 -2.23
CA VAL A 139 -12.05 -15.84 -1.90
C VAL A 139 -11.37 -15.68 -0.53
N VAL A 140 -10.74 -14.54 -0.27
CA VAL A 140 -10.11 -14.25 1.04
C VAL A 140 -11.16 -14.22 2.15
N GLY A 141 -12.35 -13.67 1.86
CA GLY A 141 -13.49 -13.71 2.78
C GLY A 141 -13.89 -15.13 3.14
N PHE A 142 -14.08 -16.01 2.16
CA PHE A 142 -14.45 -17.40 2.38
C PHE A 142 -13.35 -18.20 3.09
N LEU A 143 -12.08 -17.98 2.71
CA LEU A 143 -10.91 -18.55 3.38
C LEU A 143 -10.92 -18.20 4.88
N SER A 144 -11.21 -16.93 5.22
CA SER A 144 -11.28 -16.51 6.62
C SER A 144 -12.36 -17.24 7.42
N VAL A 145 -13.53 -17.51 6.83
CA VAL A 145 -14.62 -18.25 7.50
C VAL A 145 -14.25 -19.72 7.70
N ILE A 146 -13.67 -20.37 6.69
CA ILE A 146 -13.21 -21.75 6.78
C ILE A 146 -12.16 -21.89 7.90
N LEU A 147 -11.16 -21.01 7.94
CA LEU A 147 -10.09 -21.14 8.93
C LEU A 147 -10.61 -21.00 10.37
N VAL A 148 -11.59 -20.12 10.59
CA VAL A 148 -12.25 -20.00 11.91
C VAL A 148 -13.02 -21.27 12.25
N GLN A 149 -13.74 -21.87 11.29
CA GLN A 149 -14.56 -23.07 11.54
C GLN A 149 -13.72 -24.32 11.80
N TYR A 150 -12.60 -24.50 11.09
CA TYR A 150 -11.73 -25.68 11.22
C TYR A 150 -10.65 -25.55 12.31
N ASN A 151 -10.62 -24.42 13.03
CA ASN A 151 -9.69 -24.13 14.13
C ASN A 151 -8.25 -24.60 13.86
N VAL A 152 -7.74 -24.31 12.66
CA VAL A 152 -6.40 -24.74 12.24
C VAL A 152 -5.38 -23.99 13.08
N GLN A 153 -4.79 -24.66 14.06
CA GLN A 153 -3.77 -24.09 14.93
C GLN A 153 -2.54 -23.72 14.09
N GLY A 154 -2.20 -22.43 14.04
CA GLY A 154 -1.02 -21.91 13.33
C GLY A 154 -1.28 -20.76 12.38
N PHE A 155 -2.55 -20.49 12.01
CA PHE A 155 -2.89 -19.31 11.22
C PHE A 155 -3.53 -18.22 12.09
N ASP A 156 -2.92 -17.03 12.10
CA ASP A 156 -3.52 -15.87 12.76
C ASP A 156 -4.70 -15.35 11.93
N VAL A 157 -5.90 -15.84 12.26
CA VAL A 157 -7.17 -15.41 11.69
C VAL A 157 -7.42 -13.90 11.87
N LYS A 158 -6.71 -13.22 12.79
CA LYS A 158 -6.79 -11.75 12.93
C LYS A 158 -6.16 -11.03 11.74
N SER A 159 -5.05 -11.55 11.20
CA SER A 159 -4.39 -10.98 10.03
C SER A 159 -5.25 -11.11 8.77
N LEU A 160 -5.98 -12.22 8.62
CA LEU A 160 -6.92 -12.40 7.50
C LEU A 160 -8.11 -11.44 7.55
N ARG A 161 -8.54 -11.04 8.76
CA ARG A 161 -9.59 -10.02 8.94
C ARG A 161 -9.16 -8.64 8.44
N ALA A 162 -7.86 -8.32 8.47
CA ALA A 162 -7.33 -7.05 7.96
C ALA A 162 -7.57 -6.85 6.46
N PHE A 163 -7.61 -7.93 5.66
CA PHE A 163 -7.91 -7.84 4.22
C PHE A 163 -9.31 -7.29 3.92
N ARG A 164 -10.22 -7.25 4.90
CA ARG A 164 -11.52 -6.60 4.74
C ARG A 164 -11.39 -5.10 4.46
N VAL A 165 -10.27 -4.47 4.83
CA VAL A 165 -9.96 -3.06 4.51
C VAL A 165 -9.80 -2.81 3.00
N ILE A 166 -9.68 -3.86 2.19
CA ILE A 166 -9.61 -3.79 0.72
C ILE A 166 -11.02 -3.66 0.10
N ARG A 167 -12.09 -4.04 0.81
CA ARG A 167 -13.48 -3.98 0.30
C ARG A 167 -13.94 -2.61 -0.21
N PRO A 168 -13.58 -1.47 0.40
CA PRO A 168 -13.86 -0.15 -0.15
C PRO A 168 -13.32 0.03 -1.58
N LEU A 169 -12.25 -0.67 -1.98
CA LEU A 169 -11.73 -0.61 -3.36
C LEU A 169 -12.71 -1.17 -4.39
N LYS A 170 -13.70 -2.00 -4.01
CA LYS A 170 -14.78 -2.41 -4.92
C LYS A 170 -15.58 -1.23 -5.45
N LEU A 171 -15.61 -0.10 -4.73
CA LEU A 171 -16.22 1.16 -5.19
C LEU A 171 -15.66 1.59 -6.55
N VAL A 172 -14.37 1.32 -6.79
CA VAL A 172 -13.71 1.62 -8.07
C VAL A 172 -14.30 0.80 -9.21
N ASN A 173 -14.64 -0.47 -8.97
CA ASN A 173 -15.29 -1.29 -9.99
C ASN A 173 -16.73 -0.80 -10.26
N GLY A 174 -17.43 -0.33 -9.22
CA GLY A 174 -18.80 0.20 -9.33
C GLY A 174 -18.91 1.59 -9.97
N VAL A 175 -17.88 2.44 -9.87
CA VAL A 175 -17.92 3.82 -10.37
C VAL A 175 -16.88 4.02 -11.48
N PRO A 176 -17.28 4.09 -12.77
CA PRO A 176 -16.34 4.14 -13.90
C PRO A 176 -15.46 5.40 -13.90
N SER A 177 -15.95 6.52 -13.35
CA SER A 177 -15.16 7.75 -13.21
C SER A 177 -13.92 7.55 -12.33
N LEU A 178 -14.02 6.74 -11.27
CA LEU A 178 -12.88 6.46 -10.38
C LEU A 178 -11.80 5.62 -11.07
N GLN A 179 -12.20 4.72 -11.97
CA GLN A 179 -11.26 3.90 -12.75
C GLN A 179 -10.37 4.77 -13.63
N ILE A 180 -10.94 5.82 -14.24
CA ILE A 180 -10.18 6.76 -15.08
C ILE A 180 -9.17 7.53 -14.24
N VAL A 181 -9.58 8.00 -13.04
CA VAL A 181 -8.71 8.73 -12.12
C VAL A 181 -7.55 7.84 -11.65
N LEU A 182 -7.83 6.62 -11.18
CA LEU A 182 -6.79 5.70 -10.71
C LEU A 182 -5.84 5.28 -11.82
N ASN A 183 -6.35 4.99 -13.02
CA ASN A 183 -5.49 4.71 -14.18
C ASN A 183 -4.60 5.91 -14.55
N SER A 184 -5.08 7.14 -14.36
CA SER A 184 -4.28 8.34 -14.58
C SER A 184 -3.16 8.45 -13.54
N ILE A 185 -3.46 8.18 -12.27
CA ILE A 185 -2.47 8.15 -11.18
C ILE A 185 -1.40 7.08 -11.45
N LEU A 186 -1.81 5.86 -11.79
CA LEU A 186 -0.88 4.75 -12.07
C LEU A 186 0.04 5.06 -13.26
N ARG A 187 -0.48 5.71 -14.31
CA ARG A 187 0.34 6.15 -15.45
C ARG A 187 1.32 7.25 -15.08
N ALA A 188 0.94 8.15 -14.17
CA ALA A 188 1.82 9.22 -13.67
C ALA A 188 2.91 8.70 -12.71
N MET A 189 2.67 7.58 -12.03
CA MET A 189 3.65 6.96 -11.11
C MET A 189 4.85 6.35 -11.86
N LEU A 190 4.64 5.77 -13.03
CA LEU A 190 5.70 5.11 -13.83
C LEU A 190 6.93 6.01 -14.09
N PRO A 191 6.80 7.26 -14.59
CA PRO A 191 7.97 8.12 -14.80
C PRO A 191 8.67 8.53 -13.49
N LEU A 192 7.95 8.61 -12.38
CA LEU A 192 8.52 8.92 -11.06
C LEU A 192 9.38 7.77 -10.50
N LEU A 193 9.20 6.53 -11.00
CA LEU A 193 9.96 5.37 -10.55
C LEU A 193 11.47 5.54 -10.77
N HIS A 194 11.89 6.20 -11.86
CA HIS A 194 13.31 6.44 -12.12
C HIS A 194 13.94 7.38 -11.08
N ILE A 195 13.21 8.43 -10.68
CA ILE A 195 13.65 9.36 -9.65
C ILE A 195 13.65 8.66 -8.29
N ALA A 196 12.61 7.87 -8.00
CA ALA A 196 12.54 7.08 -6.77
C ALA A 196 13.71 6.08 -6.65
N LEU A 197 14.11 5.45 -7.76
CA LEU A 197 15.25 4.54 -7.79
C LEU A 197 16.57 5.28 -7.53
N LEU A 198 16.75 6.49 -8.07
CA LEU A 198 17.90 7.32 -7.77
C LEU A 198 17.96 7.69 -6.28
N VAL A 199 16.83 8.11 -5.70
CA VAL A 199 16.73 8.43 -4.27
C VAL A 199 17.03 7.21 -3.42
N LEU A 200 16.51 6.03 -3.78
CA LEU A 200 16.80 4.76 -3.09
C LEU A 200 18.31 4.46 -3.12
N PHE A 201 18.98 4.66 -4.25
CA PHE A 201 20.43 4.44 -4.35
C PHE A 201 21.22 5.40 -3.45
N VAL A 202 20.81 6.67 -3.40
CA VAL A 202 21.41 7.67 -2.50
C VAL A 202 21.21 7.28 -1.03
N ILE A 203 20.01 6.81 -0.66
CA ILE A 203 19.74 6.29 0.70
C ILE A 203 20.72 5.16 1.02
N ILE A 204 20.88 4.16 0.14
CA ILE A 204 21.78 3.03 0.37
C ILE A 204 23.21 3.48 0.62
N ILE A 205 23.73 4.42 -0.17
CA ILE A 205 25.09 4.96 0.01
C ILE A 205 25.23 5.61 1.40
N TYR A 206 24.32 6.51 1.76
CA TYR A 206 24.38 7.19 3.06
C TYR A 206 24.15 6.24 4.24
N SER A 207 23.38 5.18 4.07
CA SER A 207 23.19 4.15 5.10
C SER A 207 24.44 3.32 5.33
N ILE A 208 25.19 2.95 4.28
CA ILE A 208 26.48 2.26 4.42
C ILE A 208 27.49 3.18 5.11
N ILE A 209 27.56 4.44 4.68
CA ILE A 209 28.44 5.43 5.32
C ILE A 209 28.08 5.60 6.80
N GLY A 210 26.79 5.73 7.12
CA GLY A 210 26.31 5.86 8.49
C GLY A 210 26.61 4.63 9.34
N LEU A 211 26.40 3.42 8.81
CA LEU A 211 26.72 2.15 9.46
C LEU A 211 28.20 2.07 9.83
N GLU A 212 29.10 2.31 8.86
CA GLU A 212 30.55 2.25 9.10
C GLU A 212 31.04 3.31 10.11
N LEU A 213 30.39 4.48 10.15
CA LEU A 213 30.79 5.57 11.04
C LEU A 213 30.20 5.46 12.45
N PHE A 214 28.96 4.98 12.58
CA PHE A 214 28.16 5.11 13.80
C PHE A 214 27.71 3.79 14.42
N CYS A 215 28.14 2.63 13.88
CA CYS A 215 27.83 1.32 14.45
C CYS A 215 28.22 1.25 15.94
N GLY A 216 27.24 0.88 16.79
CA GLY A 216 27.41 0.68 18.23
C GLY A 216 27.60 1.96 19.04
N LYS A 217 27.61 3.14 18.42
CA LYS A 217 27.90 4.42 19.12
C LYS A 217 26.70 5.02 19.85
N MET A 218 25.49 4.58 19.50
CA MET A 218 24.24 5.13 20.04
C MET A 218 23.71 4.42 21.29
N HIS A 219 24.51 3.53 21.90
CA HIS A 219 24.10 2.72 23.07
C HIS A 219 24.62 3.26 24.40
N MET A 220 25.40 4.35 24.37
CA MET A 220 25.96 4.96 25.58
C MET A 220 24.98 5.97 26.16
N THR A 221 24.55 5.82 27.41
CA THR A 221 23.72 6.82 28.10
C THR A 221 24.18 7.05 29.56
N CYS A 222 23.60 8.06 30.21
CA CYS A 222 23.96 8.45 31.56
C CYS A 222 23.23 7.60 32.60
N TYR A 223 23.98 7.04 33.54
CA TYR A 223 23.48 6.28 34.69
C TYR A 223 23.90 6.95 35.99
N TYR A 224 23.13 6.80 37.06
CA TYR A 224 23.56 7.30 38.38
C TYR A 224 24.80 6.55 38.87
N ASN A 225 25.77 7.30 39.40
CA ASN A 225 27.08 6.77 39.80
C ASN A 225 26.94 5.60 40.79
N GLY A 226 27.57 4.47 40.46
CA GLY A 226 27.52 3.26 41.29
C GLY A 226 26.21 2.47 41.22
N THR A 227 25.28 2.85 40.34
CA THR A 227 24.04 2.09 40.08
C THR A 227 23.87 1.83 38.58
N ASN A 228 23.05 0.84 38.21
CA ASN A 228 22.64 0.60 36.83
C ASN A 228 21.26 1.19 36.53
N ILE A 229 20.93 2.32 37.18
CA ILE A 229 19.62 2.98 37.04
C ILE A 229 19.78 4.22 36.16
N MET A 230 19.01 4.24 35.06
CA MET A 230 18.90 5.38 34.15
C MET A 230 17.97 6.46 34.75
N PRO A 231 18.25 7.76 34.58
CA PRO A 231 17.34 8.82 35.01
C PRO A 231 15.99 8.70 34.30
N ARG A 232 14.89 8.90 35.04
CA ARG A 232 13.52 8.90 34.52
C ARG A 232 13.19 10.26 33.89
N THR A 233 14.01 10.71 32.95
CA THR A 233 13.73 11.88 32.11
C THR A 233 13.00 11.45 30.84
N GLU A 234 12.08 12.28 30.36
CA GLU A 234 11.27 11.97 29.16
C GLU A 234 12.11 11.82 27.89
N GLU A 235 13.32 12.40 27.85
CA GLU A 235 14.22 12.34 26.70
C GLU A 235 15.61 11.86 27.13
N VAL A 236 15.88 10.57 26.89
CA VAL A 236 17.20 9.96 27.08
C VAL A 236 17.97 10.11 25.77
N SER A 237 19.15 10.72 25.85
CA SER A 237 20.05 10.96 24.72
C SER A 237 21.38 10.25 24.94
N PRO A 238 22.14 9.95 23.88
CA PRO A 238 23.46 9.37 24.01
C PRO A 238 24.44 10.32 24.70
N CYS A 239 25.33 9.74 25.49
CA CYS A 239 26.48 10.43 26.05
C CYS A 239 27.78 10.01 25.34
N GLY A 240 28.82 10.83 25.46
CA GLY A 240 30.14 10.48 24.94
C GLY A 240 31.23 11.31 25.60
N GLU A 241 32.42 10.75 25.74
CA GLU A 241 33.56 11.41 26.43
C GLU A 241 33.88 12.80 25.87
N LYS A 242 33.70 12.98 24.56
CA LYS A 242 33.95 14.22 23.81
C LYS A 242 32.67 14.92 23.32
N GLY A 243 31.51 14.39 23.70
CA GLY A 243 30.19 14.90 23.33
C GLY A 243 29.43 15.43 24.54
N ARG A 244 28.13 15.10 24.64
CA ARG A 244 27.31 15.40 25.82
C ARG A 244 27.89 14.70 27.04
N LYS A 245 28.32 15.49 28.02
CA LYS A 245 28.72 15.01 29.35
C LYS A 245 27.50 14.80 30.23
N CYS A 246 27.54 13.74 31.02
CA CYS A 246 26.53 13.49 32.04
C CYS A 246 26.63 14.55 33.16
N PRO A 247 25.50 14.96 33.76
CA PRO A 247 25.49 15.86 34.91
C PRO A 247 26.18 15.25 36.14
N GLU A 248 26.49 16.07 37.13
CA GLU A 248 27.18 15.62 38.35
C GLU A 248 26.44 14.48 39.05
N GLY A 249 27.19 13.46 39.48
CA GLY A 249 26.62 12.24 40.07
C GLY A 249 26.12 11.21 39.06
N GLN A 250 26.34 11.42 37.75
CA GLN A 250 26.07 10.43 36.69
C GLN A 250 27.34 10.08 35.91
N GLU A 251 27.39 8.84 35.43
CA GLU A 251 28.48 8.28 34.62
C GLU A 251 27.93 7.74 33.28
N CYS A 252 28.71 7.91 32.22
CA CYS A 252 28.33 7.47 30.88
C CYS A 252 28.69 5.99 30.71
N LYS A 253 27.68 5.14 30.48
CA LYS A 253 27.83 3.68 30.42
C LYS A 253 26.98 3.10 29.27
N ASP A 254 27.39 1.94 28.77
CA ASP A 254 26.74 1.18 27.70
C ASP A 254 25.98 -0.05 28.26
N ILE A 255 25.35 0.08 29.43
CA ILE A 255 24.73 -1.04 30.15
C ILE A 255 23.25 -1.17 29.79
N GLY A 256 22.98 -1.75 28.62
CA GLY A 256 21.64 -2.24 28.27
C GLY A 256 20.64 -1.19 27.80
N TRP A 257 21.10 0.01 27.42
CA TRP A 257 20.24 0.94 26.68
C TRP A 257 20.21 0.56 25.21
N GLU A 258 19.02 0.27 24.67
CA GLU A 258 18.81 -0.11 23.27
C GLU A 258 19.06 1.04 22.28
N GLY A 259 19.25 2.27 22.79
CA GLY A 259 19.44 3.48 22.01
C GLY A 259 18.17 4.33 21.89
N PRO A 260 18.24 5.45 21.14
CA PRO A 260 17.13 6.37 20.98
C PRO A 260 15.88 5.69 20.39
N TRP A 261 14.69 6.12 20.84
CA TRP A 261 13.41 5.58 20.39
C TRP A 261 13.30 4.05 20.49
N TYR A 262 13.68 3.49 21.64
CA TYR A 262 13.66 2.03 21.88
C TYR A 262 14.47 1.25 20.82
N GLY A 263 15.62 1.80 20.43
CA GLY A 263 16.52 1.16 19.46
C GLY A 263 16.06 1.15 18.01
N ILE A 264 15.07 1.98 17.63
CA ILE A 264 14.65 2.12 16.23
C ILE A 264 15.62 3.03 15.45
N ILE A 265 16.09 4.11 16.09
CA ILE A 265 17.00 5.07 15.48
C ILE A 265 18.43 4.71 15.87
N ASN A 266 19.08 3.89 15.04
CA ASN A 266 20.51 3.58 15.16
C ASN A 266 21.13 3.22 13.81
N PHE A 267 22.45 3.04 13.82
CA PHE A 267 23.26 2.67 12.67
C PHE A 267 23.95 1.32 12.89
N ASP A 268 23.31 0.39 13.61
CA ASP A 268 23.94 -0.90 13.94
C ASP A 268 23.67 -1.96 12.88
N ASN A 269 22.56 -1.83 12.18
CA ASN A 269 22.17 -2.72 11.10
C ASN A 269 21.88 -1.91 9.84
N PHE A 270 22.18 -2.47 8.67
CA PHE A 270 21.93 -1.81 7.38
C PHE A 270 20.46 -1.35 7.22
N GLY A 271 19.49 -2.16 7.65
CA GLY A 271 18.07 -1.81 7.57
C GLY A 271 17.66 -0.64 8.49
N LEU A 272 18.19 -0.57 9.71
CA LEU A 272 17.91 0.53 10.66
C LEU A 272 18.64 1.81 10.24
N ALA A 273 19.86 1.69 9.71
CA ALA A 273 20.58 2.80 9.08
C ALA A 273 19.80 3.34 7.86
N MET A 274 19.16 2.47 7.08
CA MET A 274 18.28 2.87 5.98
C MET A 274 17.05 3.63 6.46
N LEU A 275 16.38 3.15 7.50
CA LEU A 275 15.23 3.83 8.10
C LEU A 275 15.61 5.20 8.66
N THR A 276 16.73 5.29 9.37
CA THR A 276 17.25 6.53 9.96
C THR A 276 17.60 7.56 8.88
N VAL A 277 18.28 7.14 7.80
CA VAL A 277 18.59 8.03 6.67
C VAL A 277 17.32 8.46 5.93
N PHE A 278 16.36 7.55 5.76
CA PHE A 278 15.06 7.88 5.15
C PHE A 278 14.31 8.94 5.96
N GLN A 279 14.25 8.79 7.29
CA GLN A 279 13.68 9.78 8.20
C GLN A 279 14.38 11.15 8.10
N CYS A 280 15.71 11.18 7.95
CA CYS A 280 16.44 12.43 7.73
C CYS A 280 16.06 13.09 6.40
N ILE A 281 15.88 12.32 5.31
CA ILE A 281 15.52 12.85 3.99
C ILE A 281 14.09 13.38 3.95
N THR A 282 13.16 12.78 4.70
CA THR A 282 11.79 13.31 4.85
C THR A 282 11.72 14.59 5.68
N MET A 283 12.85 15.06 6.23
CA MET A 283 12.97 16.26 7.06
C MET A 283 12.16 16.19 8.36
N GLU A 284 11.89 14.97 8.86
CA GLU A 284 11.15 14.75 10.10
C GLU A 284 12.10 14.23 11.19
N GLY A 285 12.28 14.97 12.28
CA GLY A 285 13.15 14.54 13.38
C GLY A 285 14.65 14.44 13.03
N TRP A 286 15.06 14.94 11.86
CA TRP A 286 16.46 14.92 11.39
C TRP A 286 17.40 15.70 12.32
N THR A 287 16.91 16.78 12.95
CA THR A 287 17.69 17.58 13.90
C THR A 287 18.03 16.77 15.15
N SER A 288 17.09 15.99 15.67
CA SER A 288 17.34 15.10 16.81
C SER A 288 18.42 14.10 16.47
N ILE A 289 18.31 13.41 15.32
CA ILE A 289 19.33 12.48 14.83
C ILE A 289 20.68 13.18 14.68
N LEU A 290 20.69 14.38 14.11
CA LEU A 290 21.90 15.20 13.98
C LEU A 290 22.54 15.47 15.34
N TYR A 291 21.78 15.85 16.37
CA TYR A 291 22.33 16.10 17.70
C TYR A 291 22.93 14.83 18.32
N GLU A 292 22.24 13.69 18.20
CA GLU A 292 22.73 12.41 18.73
C GLU A 292 24.01 11.94 18.03
N VAL A 293 24.10 12.15 16.72
CA VAL A 293 25.28 11.82 15.92
C VAL A 293 26.41 12.83 16.16
N CYS A 294 26.12 14.13 16.25
CA CYS A 294 27.10 15.19 16.50
C CYS A 294 27.86 14.98 17.82
N ILE A 295 27.16 14.52 18.86
CA ILE A 295 27.74 14.13 20.14
C ILE A 295 28.86 13.09 19.95
N GLN A 296 28.75 12.21 18.95
CA GLN A 296 29.74 11.16 18.64
C GLN A 296 30.77 11.59 17.56
N LEU A 297 30.37 12.40 16.58
CA LEU A 297 31.15 12.83 15.40
C LEU A 297 32.42 13.63 15.74
N ILE A 298 32.38 14.46 16.80
CA ILE A 298 33.52 15.31 17.21
C ILE A 298 34.76 14.45 17.55
N SER A 299 34.55 13.20 17.98
CA SER A 299 35.64 12.26 18.22
C SER A 299 36.30 11.75 16.93
N TYR A 300 35.49 11.45 15.90
CA TYR A 300 35.95 10.86 14.63
C TYR A 300 36.61 11.87 13.69
N LEU A 301 36.07 13.09 13.53
CA LEU A 301 36.67 14.12 12.65
C LEU A 301 38.11 14.45 13.09
N LYS A 302 38.37 14.51 14.40
CA LYS A 302 39.74 14.66 14.92
C LYS A 302 40.62 13.45 14.63
N HIS A 303 40.09 12.24 14.73
CA HIS A 303 40.86 11.02 14.45
C HIS A 303 41.18 10.87 12.96
N LEU A 304 40.23 11.25 12.08
CA LEU A 304 40.40 11.22 10.63
C LEU A 304 41.37 12.31 10.17
N ILE A 305 41.26 13.54 10.70
CA ILE A 305 42.20 14.63 10.43
C ILE A 305 43.59 14.27 10.97
N SER A 306 43.69 13.71 12.17
CA SER A 306 44.97 13.26 12.73
C SER A 306 45.58 12.12 11.90
N TYR A 307 44.79 11.13 11.48
CA TYR A 307 45.25 10.04 10.62
C TYR A 307 45.66 10.52 9.23
N MET A 308 44.90 11.42 8.61
CA MET A 308 45.24 12.05 7.34
C MET A 308 46.51 12.88 7.46
N ILE A 309 46.66 13.70 8.51
CA ILE A 309 47.88 14.49 8.76
C ILE A 309 49.10 13.57 8.98
N ILE A 310 48.96 12.51 9.77
CA ILE A 310 50.04 11.54 10.02
C ILE A 310 50.42 10.81 8.73
N LYS A 311 49.46 10.46 7.88
CA LYS A 311 49.71 9.77 6.61
C LYS A 311 50.33 10.70 5.57
N THR A 312 49.94 11.97 5.54
CA THR A 312 50.55 13.01 4.69
C THR A 312 51.97 13.36 5.14
N GLN A 313 52.25 13.38 6.45
CA GLN A 313 53.62 13.55 6.98
C GLN A 313 54.53 12.34 6.76
N ARG A 314 53.98 11.14 6.51
CA ARG A 314 54.76 9.93 6.17
C ARG A 314 55.07 9.79 4.68
N CYS A 315 54.39 10.55 3.81
CA CYS A 315 54.62 10.56 2.36
C CYS A 315 55.58 11.67 1.90
N HIS A 316 55.99 12.57 2.81
CA HIS A 316 57.07 13.54 2.63
C HIS A 316 58.34 13.04 3.31
#